data_AF-E0UNG5-F1
#
_entry.id   AF-E0UNG5-F1
#
_cell.length_a   1.000
_cell.length_b   1.000
_cell.length_c   1.000
_cell.angle_alpha   90.00
_cell.angle_beta   90.00
_cell.angle_gamma   90.00
#
_symmetry.space_group_name_H-M   'P 1'
#
loop_
_entity.id
_entity.type
_entity.pdbx_description
1 polymer ?
#
loop_
_entity_poly.entity_id
_entity_poly.type
_entity_poly.pdbx_seq_one_letter_code
_entity_poly.pdbx_strand_id
1 'polypeptide(L)'
;MIAQYQQDSTHVSDCKATSRDEFSQQTVRAIVEELIFNRESQKIFKLITESTQYLAKILPNFAELGQAKAELLQKCDEIAANNFKDEYKEGMKLEEFSNALYKALLQSQFPGSNVEELLNIGFVVLAWWQASSSYAAAVALQAKLELLEVGQQLGHYRVGQRRVSAGKKDDVFILTLELTDKPLFHTDWRLIEHRFKSLLEKGIIDATPDLLELQLECQQLAASRGRPIVDTGGVEVLLSDFEEVVSGWYSPEIAFYFSIDFTSNLIELNSLSLEKLVELEKVVDAALPNCNLPSVGGATEELETKLRSPFDWPKSLINTFKKPFENLVKKQPVINNLGALTLIKWKSHLLKVIPDKPKGEYLPIRLNDIKQWNKVQKILNLDDGQKEELRTKVLRLAAHKQEQFNKFGEGLGRPLGKIDGKFVPAPWISDLIEVLGEDGYATDVLSLIRSELNIYVEEYDFQLVESLYKLPWDAIAVLKSAVDELAILNERPLDPITNKNRPWKDDLYQAITDFGKDPTKLLKKEVMKYSAFEVENLVRDKTAPIQEKLMETQQRLDEEIQYKGTLQDRVSSLEEQLTVERQSRQADLQTMRQEFETQIAHLMQQFLMQPPINTNSLIKK
;
A
#
# COMPACT_ATOMS: atom_id res chain seq x y z
N MET A 1 35.68 33.40 0.16
CA MET A 1 36.56 32.31 0.64
C MET A 1 36.26 31.10 -0.20
N ILE A 2 37.22 30.65 -1.01
CA ILE A 2 37.19 29.38 -1.74
C ILE A 2 38.47 28.67 -1.33
N ALA A 3 38.37 27.53 -0.66
CA ALA A 3 39.52 26.72 -0.25
C ALA A 3 39.08 25.28 0.05
N GLN A 4 39.95 24.33 -0.33
CA GLN A 4 40.10 23.01 0.28
C GLN A 4 38.85 22.12 0.42
N TYR A 5 38.60 21.32 -0.62
CA TYR A 5 38.53 19.86 -0.42
C TYR A 5 39.10 19.14 -1.65
N GLN A 6 40.33 18.63 -1.51
CA GLN A 6 41.01 17.72 -2.44
C GLN A 6 42.02 16.91 -1.63
N GLN A 7 42.27 15.67 -2.07
CA GLN A 7 43.20 14.68 -1.48
C GLN A 7 42.72 14.13 -0.11
N ASP A 8 42.85 12.82 0.21
CA ASP A 8 43.56 11.72 -0.48
C ASP A 8 42.76 10.41 -0.54
N SER A 9 42.91 9.66 -1.66
CA SER A 9 43.23 8.22 -1.65
C SER A 9 43.54 7.68 -3.06
N THR A 10 44.78 7.31 -3.32
CA THR A 10 45.22 6.40 -4.41
C THR A 10 45.10 4.92 -3.94
N HIS A 11 45.25 3.81 -4.69
CA HIS A 11 45.66 3.40 -6.05
C HIS A 11 45.22 1.90 -6.23
N VAL A 12 45.07 1.20 -7.37
CA VAL A 12 45.15 1.37 -8.84
C VAL A 12 44.10 0.40 -9.47
N SER A 13 43.46 0.74 -10.59
CA SER A 13 43.04 -0.25 -11.60
C SER A 13 42.85 0.42 -12.97
N ASP A 14 43.47 -0.11 -14.03
CA ASP A 14 43.52 0.53 -15.36
C ASP A 14 42.25 0.32 -16.22
N CYS A 15 41.64 1.42 -16.65
CA CYS A 15 40.88 1.48 -17.91
C CYS A 15 41.07 2.86 -18.58
N LYS A 16 41.64 2.89 -19.80
CA LYS A 16 41.92 4.13 -20.55
C LYS A 16 40.66 4.69 -21.25
N ALA A 17 39.82 5.38 -20.51
CA ALA A 17 38.71 6.20 -21.05
C ALA A 17 39.22 7.57 -21.55
N THR A 18 40.09 7.59 -22.56
CA THR A 18 40.80 8.81 -22.96
C THR A 18 39.96 9.81 -23.77
N SER A 19 40.16 11.09 -23.44
CA SER A 19 39.87 12.33 -24.20
C SER A 19 38.43 12.75 -24.53
N ARG A 20 37.43 11.85 -24.64
CA ARG A 20 36.04 12.31 -24.94
C ARG A 20 35.29 12.84 -23.72
N ASP A 21 35.35 12.16 -22.58
CA ASP A 21 34.61 12.56 -21.39
C ASP A 21 35.23 13.74 -20.64
N GLU A 22 36.56 13.89 -20.70
CA GLU A 22 37.24 15.07 -20.16
C GLU A 22 36.85 16.35 -20.94
N PHE A 23 36.75 16.26 -22.27
CA PHE A 23 36.32 17.37 -23.11
C PHE A 23 34.84 17.72 -22.90
N SER A 24 33.97 16.73 -22.71
CA SER A 24 32.56 16.98 -22.39
C SER A 24 32.40 17.61 -21.00
N GLN A 25 33.13 17.13 -19.99
CA GLN A 25 33.11 17.71 -18.64
C GLN A 25 33.70 19.13 -18.58
N GLN A 26 34.78 19.42 -19.33
CA GLN A 26 35.33 20.77 -19.44
C GLN A 26 34.35 21.71 -20.16
N THR A 27 33.71 21.25 -21.24
CA THR A 27 32.69 22.04 -21.96
C THR A 27 31.48 22.31 -21.06
N VAL A 28 30.99 21.31 -20.32
CA VAL A 28 29.89 21.48 -19.35
C VAL A 28 30.29 22.44 -18.24
N ARG A 29 31.51 22.37 -17.70
CA ARG A 29 32.00 23.35 -16.69
C ARG A 29 32.03 24.76 -17.24
N ALA A 30 32.56 24.99 -18.44
CA ALA A 30 32.59 26.31 -19.06
C ALA A 30 31.18 26.90 -19.27
N ILE A 31 30.22 26.09 -19.75
CA ILE A 31 28.82 26.49 -19.90
C ILE A 31 28.16 26.75 -18.54
N VAL A 32 28.45 25.95 -17.51
CA VAL A 32 27.96 26.16 -16.14
C VAL A 32 28.54 27.44 -15.52
N GLU A 33 29.81 27.75 -15.74
CA GLU A 33 30.42 29.02 -15.31
C GLU A 33 29.75 30.21 -16.04
N GLU A 34 29.57 30.12 -17.37
CA GLU A 34 28.86 31.15 -18.14
C GLU A 34 27.42 31.36 -17.64
N LEU A 35 26.70 30.29 -17.29
CA LEU A 35 25.36 30.35 -16.69
C LEU A 35 25.38 30.90 -15.25
N ILE A 36 26.41 30.63 -14.44
CA ILE A 36 26.58 31.22 -13.10
C ILE A 36 26.82 32.73 -13.18
N PHE A 37 27.51 33.22 -14.22
CA PHE A 37 27.73 34.65 -14.45
C PHE A 37 26.66 35.32 -15.31
N ASN A 38 25.75 34.55 -15.92
CA ASN A 38 24.63 35.08 -16.71
C ASN A 38 23.62 35.83 -15.83
N ARG A 39 23.33 37.09 -16.20
CA ARG A 39 22.50 38.01 -15.42
C ARG A 39 21.04 37.58 -15.24
N GLU A 40 20.51 36.72 -16.11
CA GLU A 40 19.14 36.20 -15.99
C GLU A 40 19.11 34.96 -15.10
N SER A 41 20.07 34.04 -15.30
CA SER A 41 20.28 32.90 -14.42
C SER A 41 20.54 33.34 -12.97
N GLN A 42 21.32 34.41 -12.75
CA GLN A 42 21.50 35.00 -11.42
C GLN A 42 20.21 35.52 -10.77
N LYS A 43 19.25 36.08 -11.54
CA LYS A 43 17.93 36.44 -11.00
C LYS A 43 17.16 35.19 -10.58
N ILE A 44 17.24 34.12 -11.37
CA ILE A 44 16.57 32.84 -11.11
C ILE A 44 17.18 32.17 -9.87
N PHE A 45 18.51 32.07 -9.77
CA PHE A 45 19.20 31.55 -8.59
C PHE A 45 18.90 32.36 -7.33
N LYS A 46 18.82 33.70 -7.45
CA LYS A 46 18.39 34.56 -6.33
C LYS A 46 16.94 34.26 -5.92
N LEU A 47 16.00 34.18 -6.86
CA LEU A 47 14.59 33.86 -6.58
C LEU A 47 14.45 32.46 -5.93
N ILE A 48 15.19 31.47 -6.40
CA ILE A 48 15.25 30.12 -5.81
C ILE A 48 15.82 30.17 -4.39
N THR A 49 16.87 30.96 -4.15
CA THR A 49 17.48 31.12 -2.83
C THR A 49 16.53 31.79 -1.84
N GLU A 50 15.90 32.90 -2.24
CA GLU A 50 14.91 33.61 -1.42
C GLU A 50 13.68 32.72 -1.15
N SER A 51 13.18 31.99 -2.16
CA SER A 51 12.07 31.04 -1.99
C SER A 51 12.43 29.90 -1.04
N THR A 52 13.64 29.34 -1.16
CA THR A 52 14.14 28.30 -0.24
C THR A 52 14.29 28.83 1.19
N GLN A 53 14.67 30.11 1.39
CA GLN A 53 14.69 30.74 2.71
C GLN A 53 13.29 30.95 3.32
N TYR A 54 12.24 31.13 2.51
CA TYR A 54 10.86 31.09 3.00
C TYR A 54 10.42 29.67 3.36
N LEU A 55 10.77 28.66 2.55
CA LEU A 55 10.49 27.25 2.87
C LEU A 55 11.21 26.78 4.15
N ALA A 56 12.45 27.23 4.37
CA ALA A 56 13.24 26.92 5.57
C ALA A 56 12.58 27.37 6.88
N LYS A 57 11.71 28.39 6.83
CA LYS A 57 10.94 28.88 7.99
C LYS A 57 9.68 28.08 8.28
N ILE A 58 9.24 27.20 7.37
CA ILE A 58 8.01 26.41 7.55
C ILE A 58 8.13 25.50 8.77
N LEU A 59 9.27 24.82 8.95
CA LEU A 59 9.45 23.87 10.04
C LEU A 59 9.49 24.57 11.43
N PRO A 60 10.29 25.64 11.67
CA PRO A 60 10.21 26.44 12.90
C PRO A 60 8.81 26.99 13.18
N ASN A 61 8.16 27.63 12.20
CA ASN A 61 6.84 28.23 12.40
C ASN A 61 5.77 27.18 12.78
N PHE A 62 5.87 25.94 12.31
CA PHE A 62 5.00 24.86 12.76
C PHE A 62 5.37 24.37 14.17
N ALA A 63 6.65 24.29 14.54
CA ALA A 63 7.05 23.96 15.91
C ALA A 63 6.55 25.00 16.93
N GLU A 64 6.62 26.29 16.60
CA GLU A 64 6.04 27.39 17.40
C GLU A 64 4.53 27.23 17.61
N LEU A 65 3.78 26.90 16.55
CA LEU A 65 2.34 26.59 16.65
C LEU A 65 2.07 25.35 17.51
N GLY A 66 2.98 24.36 17.50
CA GLY A 66 2.91 23.21 18.38
C GLY A 66 3.13 23.56 19.85
N GLN A 67 4.08 24.45 20.13
CA GLN A 67 4.37 24.90 21.50
C GLN A 67 3.21 25.74 22.03
N ALA A 68 2.69 26.69 21.25
CA ALA A 68 1.50 27.45 21.59
C ALA A 68 0.30 26.55 21.90
N LYS A 69 0.15 25.42 21.18
CA LYS A 69 -0.88 24.41 21.51
C LYS A 69 -0.61 23.71 22.85
N ALA A 70 0.64 23.30 23.11
CA ALA A 70 1.01 22.62 24.34
C ALA A 70 0.77 23.51 25.57
N GLU A 71 1.20 24.77 25.53
CA GLU A 71 0.96 25.75 26.60
C GLU A 71 -0.53 26.06 26.82
N LEU A 72 -1.32 26.10 25.73
CA LEU A 72 -2.78 26.27 25.83
C LEU A 72 -3.48 25.05 26.45
N LEU A 73 -3.05 23.84 26.12
CA LEU A 73 -3.57 22.61 26.73
C LEU A 73 -3.20 22.54 28.22
N GLN A 74 -1.93 22.74 28.58
CA GLN A 74 -1.49 22.76 29.97
C GLN A 74 -2.31 23.73 30.83
N LYS A 75 -2.56 24.96 30.34
CA LYS A 75 -3.40 25.93 31.04
C LYS A 75 -4.87 25.50 31.13
N CYS A 76 -5.39 24.74 30.16
CA CYS A 76 -6.72 24.13 30.27
C CYS A 76 -6.74 23.00 31.30
N ASP A 77 -5.67 22.19 31.41
CA ASP A 77 -5.53 21.12 32.40
C ASP A 77 -5.39 21.70 33.83
N GLU A 78 -4.59 22.74 34.01
CA GLU A 78 -4.45 23.49 35.27
C GLU A 78 -5.78 24.11 35.71
N ILE A 79 -6.51 24.77 34.79
CA ILE A 79 -7.82 25.35 35.08
C ILE A 79 -8.86 24.25 35.34
N ALA A 80 -8.81 23.12 34.61
CA ALA A 80 -9.68 21.98 34.83
C ALA A 80 -9.47 21.38 36.23
N ALA A 81 -8.22 21.07 36.61
CA ALA A 81 -7.89 20.49 37.90
C ALA A 81 -8.35 21.36 39.08
N ASN A 82 -8.27 22.69 38.96
CA ASN A 82 -8.72 23.63 39.99
C ASN A 82 -10.25 23.84 40.04
N ASN A 83 -11.01 23.49 38.99
CA ASN A 83 -12.46 23.76 38.89
C ASN A 83 -13.33 22.50 38.76
N PHE A 84 -12.74 21.31 38.61
CA PHE A 84 -13.45 20.04 38.49
C PHE A 84 -14.01 19.60 39.85
N LYS A 85 -15.23 20.03 40.15
CA LYS A 85 -15.96 19.66 41.38
C LYS A 85 -16.40 18.19 41.37
N ASP A 86 -16.56 17.64 42.57
CA ASP A 86 -17.11 16.28 42.78
C ASP A 86 -18.46 16.02 42.10
N GLU A 87 -19.27 17.07 41.87
CA GLU A 87 -20.56 17.00 41.19
C GLU A 87 -20.47 16.50 39.73
N TYR A 88 -19.30 16.55 39.09
CA TYR A 88 -19.10 16.04 37.72
C TYR A 88 -18.82 14.52 37.64
N LYS A 89 -18.72 13.83 38.79
CA LYS A 89 -18.35 12.40 38.87
C LYS A 89 -19.33 11.42 38.20
N GLU A 90 -20.56 11.83 37.89
CA GLU A 90 -21.58 10.93 37.30
C GLU A 90 -21.44 10.71 35.77
N GLY A 91 -20.46 11.30 35.08
CA GLY A 91 -20.27 10.93 33.67
C GLY A 91 -19.14 11.56 32.85
N MET A 92 -18.44 12.59 33.33
CA MET A 92 -17.37 13.26 32.57
C MET A 92 -16.01 13.09 33.25
N LYS A 93 -14.96 12.78 32.50
CA LYS A 93 -13.58 12.73 33.01
C LYS A 93 -12.93 14.12 33.02
N LEU A 94 -11.93 14.29 33.87
CA LEU A 94 -11.10 15.51 33.92
C LEU A 94 -10.48 15.85 32.55
N GLU A 95 -9.95 14.85 31.85
CA GLU A 95 -9.40 14.98 30.49
C GLU A 95 -10.44 15.50 29.48
N GLU A 96 -11.69 15.01 29.59
CA GLU A 96 -12.79 15.38 28.69
C GLU A 96 -13.24 16.83 28.97
N PHE A 97 -13.24 17.25 30.24
CA PHE A 97 -13.53 18.61 30.66
C PHE A 97 -12.45 19.60 30.19
N SER A 98 -11.16 19.27 30.34
CA SER A 98 -10.06 20.08 29.80
C SER A 98 -10.12 20.21 28.27
N ASN A 99 -10.36 19.10 27.55
CA ASN A 99 -10.54 19.13 26.10
C ASN A 99 -11.76 19.97 25.67
N ALA A 100 -12.82 20.03 26.48
CA ALA A 100 -13.96 20.91 26.24
C ALA A 100 -13.62 22.39 26.47
N LEU A 101 -12.88 22.73 27.54
CA LEU A 101 -12.37 24.07 27.81
C LEU A 101 -11.49 24.59 26.66
N TYR A 102 -10.51 23.79 26.23
CA TYR A 102 -9.62 24.12 25.10
C TYR A 102 -10.42 24.41 23.81
N LYS A 103 -11.42 23.59 23.47
CA LYS A 103 -12.26 23.79 22.29
C LYS A 103 -13.16 25.02 22.41
N ALA A 104 -13.76 25.26 23.58
CA ALA A 104 -14.57 26.45 23.82
C ALA A 104 -13.74 27.73 23.70
N LEU A 105 -12.51 27.73 24.21
CA LEU A 105 -11.58 28.86 24.11
C LEU A 105 -11.20 29.16 22.66
N LEU A 106 -10.83 28.15 21.86
CA LEU A 106 -10.55 28.34 20.43
C LEU A 106 -11.78 28.80 19.63
N GLN A 107 -12.97 28.27 19.92
CA GLN A 107 -14.21 28.72 19.26
C GLN A 107 -14.59 30.16 19.65
N SER A 108 -14.31 30.57 20.88
CA SER A 108 -14.57 31.95 21.35
C SER A 108 -13.62 32.98 20.76
N GLN A 109 -12.33 32.64 20.56
CA GLN A 109 -11.32 33.59 20.07
C GLN A 109 -11.20 33.57 18.54
N PHE A 110 -11.42 32.41 17.90
CA PHE A 110 -11.28 32.23 16.45
C PHE A 110 -12.53 31.57 15.84
N PRO A 111 -13.73 32.20 15.95
CA PRO A 111 -15.00 31.60 15.56
C PRO A 111 -15.03 31.22 14.07
N GLY A 112 -15.34 29.94 13.81
CA GLY A 112 -15.39 29.36 12.46
C GLY A 112 -14.04 29.20 11.75
N SER A 113 -12.92 29.44 12.44
CA SER A 113 -11.58 29.21 11.91
C SER A 113 -11.19 27.72 11.90
N ASN A 114 -10.06 27.41 11.25
CA ASN A 114 -9.39 26.11 11.40
C ASN A 114 -8.08 26.24 12.20
N VAL A 115 -8.02 27.16 13.17
CA VAL A 115 -6.83 27.33 14.04
C VAL A 115 -6.52 26.03 14.79
N GLU A 116 -7.53 25.28 15.25
CA GLU A 116 -7.34 23.96 15.86
C GLU A 116 -6.64 22.96 14.91
N GLU A 117 -6.91 23.01 13.60
CA GLU A 117 -6.27 22.14 12.61
C GLU A 117 -4.78 22.52 12.43
N LEU A 118 -4.46 23.82 12.37
CA LEU A 118 -3.08 24.31 12.26
C LEU A 118 -2.26 24.03 13.53
N LEU A 119 -2.83 24.27 14.71
CA LEU A 119 -2.22 23.93 16.00
C LEU A 119 -1.96 22.43 16.13
N ASN A 120 -2.89 21.57 15.65
CA ASN A 120 -2.69 20.13 15.63
C ASN A 120 -1.54 19.71 14.69
N ILE A 121 -1.38 20.34 13.53
CA ILE A 121 -0.22 20.10 12.64
C ILE A 121 1.07 20.48 13.35
N GLY A 122 1.12 21.70 13.91
CA GLY A 122 2.28 22.19 14.64
C GLY A 122 2.68 21.29 15.80
N PHE A 123 1.70 20.75 16.54
CA PHE A 123 1.94 19.86 17.67
C PHE A 123 2.57 18.51 17.26
N VAL A 124 2.14 17.93 16.12
CA VAL A 124 2.78 16.69 15.61
C VAL A 124 4.18 16.99 15.05
N VAL A 125 4.39 18.17 14.45
CA VAL A 125 5.72 18.64 14.01
C VAL A 125 6.65 18.85 15.20
N LEU A 126 6.17 19.50 16.27
CA LEU A 126 6.94 19.70 17.51
C LEU A 126 7.31 18.36 18.16
N ALA A 127 6.34 17.45 18.33
CA ALA A 127 6.60 16.13 18.89
C ALA A 127 7.63 15.33 18.05
N TRP A 128 7.56 15.45 16.71
CA TRP A 128 8.55 14.86 15.82
C TRP A 128 9.94 15.50 15.97
N TRP A 129 10.02 16.84 16.07
CA TRP A 129 11.27 17.57 16.30
C TRP A 129 11.90 17.17 17.64
N GLN A 130 11.14 17.25 18.74
CA GLN A 130 11.59 16.88 20.09
C GLN A 130 12.10 15.45 20.15
N ALA A 131 11.39 14.49 19.55
CA ALA A 131 11.83 13.10 19.47
C ALA A 131 13.11 12.94 18.61
N SER A 132 13.22 13.67 17.49
CA SER A 132 14.38 13.58 16.59
C SER A 132 15.64 14.23 17.18
N SER A 133 15.50 15.37 17.85
CA SER A 133 16.60 16.01 18.60
C SER A 133 17.02 15.17 19.80
N SER A 134 16.07 14.58 20.54
CA SER A 134 16.39 13.67 21.66
C SER A 134 17.06 12.39 21.17
N TYR A 135 16.71 11.88 19.98
CA TYR A 135 17.41 10.75 19.35
C TYR A 135 18.84 11.12 18.90
N ALA A 136 19.04 12.28 18.25
CA ALA A 136 20.38 12.75 17.86
C ALA A 136 21.27 12.99 19.09
N ALA A 137 20.71 13.56 20.15
CA ALA A 137 21.33 13.71 21.46
C ALA A 137 21.71 12.36 22.07
N ALA A 138 20.80 11.40 22.10
CA ALA A 138 21.04 10.05 22.62
C ALA A 138 22.15 9.32 21.84
N VAL A 139 22.22 9.48 20.51
CA VAL A 139 23.30 8.91 19.68
C VAL A 139 24.66 9.57 19.97
N ALA A 140 24.71 10.89 20.14
CA ALA A 140 25.95 11.58 20.52
C ALA A 140 26.45 11.17 21.92
N LEU A 141 25.53 11.06 22.88
CA LEU A 141 25.83 10.59 24.23
C LEU A 141 26.24 9.11 24.25
N GLN A 142 25.60 8.26 23.44
CA GLN A 142 25.96 6.85 23.25
C GLN A 142 27.41 6.70 22.76
N ALA A 143 27.81 7.49 21.75
CA ALA A 143 29.18 7.47 21.23
C ALA A 143 30.22 7.91 22.27
N LYS A 144 29.86 8.80 23.21
CA LYS A 144 30.70 9.16 24.37
C LYS A 144 30.75 8.03 25.41
N LEU A 145 29.63 7.38 25.72
CA LEU A 145 29.58 6.25 26.64
C LEU A 145 30.40 5.05 26.14
N GLU A 146 30.48 4.84 24.83
CA GLU A 146 31.31 3.81 24.19
C GLU A 146 32.83 4.00 24.36
N LEU A 147 33.26 5.13 24.94
CA LEU A 147 34.66 5.37 25.35
C LEU A 147 34.95 5.00 26.83
N LEU A 148 33.96 4.52 27.58
CA LEU A 148 34.07 4.18 29.00
C LEU A 148 34.15 2.68 29.26
N GLU A 149 34.71 2.29 30.42
CA GLU A 149 34.86 0.88 30.78
C GLU A 149 33.59 0.31 31.43
N VAL A 150 33.22 -0.94 31.11
CA VAL A 150 32.11 -1.64 31.77
C VAL A 150 32.37 -1.78 33.26
N GLY A 151 31.45 -1.26 34.07
CA GLY A 151 31.58 -1.18 35.54
C GLY A 151 32.10 0.16 36.06
N GLN A 152 32.56 1.08 35.20
CA GLN A 152 33.01 2.41 35.61
C GLN A 152 31.87 3.21 36.27
N GLN A 153 32.15 3.85 37.41
CA GLN A 153 31.17 4.64 38.15
C GLN A 153 31.21 6.13 37.73
N LEU A 154 30.03 6.72 37.60
CA LEU A 154 29.75 8.07 37.11
C LEU A 154 28.74 8.74 38.06
N GLY A 155 29.17 9.02 39.29
CA GLY A 155 28.30 9.50 40.36
C GLY A 155 27.26 8.45 40.78
N HIS A 156 25.98 8.76 40.57
CA HIS A 156 24.84 7.86 40.83
C HIS A 156 24.57 6.85 39.69
N TYR A 157 25.41 6.85 38.66
CA TYR A 157 25.32 5.92 37.54
C TYR A 157 26.56 5.04 37.45
N ARG A 158 26.41 3.91 36.77
CA ARG A 158 27.47 2.96 36.42
C ARG A 158 27.34 2.60 34.95
N VAL A 159 28.46 2.36 34.28
CA VAL A 159 28.46 1.84 32.90
C VAL A 159 28.09 0.36 32.92
N GLY A 160 26.90 0.06 32.42
CA GLY A 160 26.39 -1.27 32.15
C GLY A 160 26.58 -1.71 30.71
N GLN A 161 26.10 -2.91 30.39
CA GLN A 161 26.07 -3.41 29.01
C GLN A 161 24.75 -4.15 28.70
N ARG A 162 24.14 -3.84 27.56
CA ARG A 162 22.90 -4.50 27.11
C ARG A 162 23.09 -5.17 25.75
N ARG A 163 22.66 -6.43 25.65
CA ARG A 163 22.59 -7.18 24.39
C ARG A 163 21.43 -6.67 23.52
N VAL A 164 21.70 -6.41 22.24
CA VAL A 164 20.75 -5.85 21.27
C VAL A 164 20.37 -6.87 20.18
N SER A 165 21.27 -7.79 19.81
CA SER A 165 20.97 -8.88 18.86
C SER A 165 20.72 -10.22 19.55
N ALA A 166 19.75 -10.97 19.04
CA ALA A 166 19.51 -12.38 19.35
C ALA A 166 19.68 -13.23 18.07
N GLY A 167 20.91 -13.27 17.54
CA GLY A 167 21.23 -13.85 16.24
C GLY A 167 22.35 -14.91 16.30
N LYS A 168 22.24 -15.98 15.50
CA LYS A 168 23.15 -17.15 15.53
C LYS A 168 24.57 -16.93 14.99
N LYS A 169 25.11 -15.71 14.99
CA LYS A 169 26.50 -15.45 14.56
C LYS A 169 27.26 -14.48 15.46
N ASP A 170 26.70 -13.29 15.71
CA ASP A 170 27.38 -12.25 16.49
C ASP A 170 26.40 -11.59 17.47
N ASP A 171 26.76 -11.63 18.75
CA ASP A 171 26.03 -10.96 19.83
C ASP A 171 26.52 -9.52 19.98
N VAL A 172 25.68 -8.58 19.56
CA VAL A 172 25.94 -7.14 19.63
C VAL A 172 25.51 -6.65 21.01
N PHE A 173 26.46 -6.08 21.74
CA PHE A 173 26.23 -5.37 22.99
C PHE A 173 26.43 -3.87 22.77
N ILE A 174 25.63 -3.05 23.44
CA ILE A 174 25.85 -1.62 23.58
C ILE A 174 26.15 -1.30 25.04
N LEU A 175 26.98 -0.29 25.29
CA LEU A 175 27.14 0.26 26.63
C LEU A 175 25.91 1.09 27.00
N THR A 176 25.56 1.08 28.28
CA THR A 176 24.35 1.69 28.83
C THR A 176 24.65 2.33 30.17
N LEU A 177 23.85 3.30 30.61
CA LEU A 177 23.89 3.75 32.00
C LEU A 177 22.96 2.90 32.85
N GLU A 178 23.48 2.35 33.94
CA GLU A 178 22.74 1.71 35.02
C GLU A 178 22.69 2.70 36.19
N LEU A 179 21.50 2.96 36.75
CA LEU A 179 21.40 3.58 38.08
C LEU A 179 22.09 2.67 39.12
N THR A 180 22.96 3.23 39.96
CA THR A 180 23.57 2.46 41.07
C THR A 180 22.57 2.18 42.19
N ASP A 181 21.51 2.98 42.28
CA ASP A 181 20.39 2.85 43.22
C ASP A 181 19.15 3.54 42.61
N LYS A 182 17.94 3.05 42.88
CA LYS A 182 16.71 3.42 42.13
C LYS A 182 15.67 4.10 43.04
N PRO A 183 15.14 5.29 42.71
CA PRO A 183 14.03 5.89 43.46
C PRO A 183 12.72 5.08 43.36
N LEU A 184 11.99 5.00 44.48
CA LEU A 184 10.73 4.25 44.62
C LEU A 184 9.51 5.18 44.54
N PHE A 185 8.83 5.17 43.39
CA PHE A 185 7.63 5.97 43.16
C PHE A 185 6.35 5.26 43.63
N HIS A 186 5.22 5.97 43.70
CA HIS A 186 3.95 5.41 44.20
C HIS A 186 3.51 4.12 43.46
N THR A 187 3.89 3.96 42.19
CA THR A 187 3.68 2.73 41.40
C THR A 187 4.49 1.54 41.92
N ASP A 188 5.74 1.76 42.33
CA ASP A 188 6.63 0.71 42.85
C ASP A 188 6.13 0.18 44.20
N TRP A 189 5.59 1.06 45.05
CA TRP A 189 4.99 0.66 46.34
C TRP A 189 3.79 -0.30 46.19
N ARG A 190 3.00 -0.19 45.10
CA ARG A 190 1.92 -1.16 44.80
C ARG A 190 2.47 -2.51 44.33
N LEU A 191 3.62 -2.51 43.64
CA LEU A 191 4.31 -3.76 43.25
C LEU A 191 4.90 -4.44 44.49
N ILE A 192 5.51 -3.68 45.40
CA ILE A 192 6.02 -4.14 46.70
C ILE A 192 4.89 -4.81 47.51
N GLU A 193 3.73 -4.14 47.65
CA GLU A 193 2.56 -4.69 48.33
C GLU A 193 2.09 -6.03 47.74
N HIS A 194 2.02 -6.12 46.40
CA HIS A 194 1.66 -7.35 45.69
C HIS A 194 2.72 -8.45 45.87
N ARG A 195 4.02 -8.09 45.97
CA ARG A 195 5.09 -9.06 46.20
C ARG A 195 5.08 -9.62 47.62
N PHE A 196 4.89 -8.78 48.65
CA PHE A 196 4.69 -9.27 50.01
C PHE A 196 3.50 -10.24 50.11
N LYS A 197 2.36 -9.92 49.48
CA LYS A 197 1.22 -10.85 49.38
C LYS A 197 1.58 -12.18 48.71
N SER A 198 2.32 -12.14 47.60
CA SER A 198 2.75 -13.36 46.89
C SER A 198 3.81 -14.18 47.65
N LEU A 199 4.60 -13.57 48.53
CA LEU A 199 5.54 -14.28 49.41
C LEU A 199 4.80 -14.98 50.57
N LEU A 200 3.76 -14.33 51.13
CA LEU A 200 2.88 -14.91 52.14
C LEU A 200 2.09 -16.11 51.56
N GLU A 201 1.51 -15.97 50.37
CA GLU A 201 0.79 -17.04 49.65
C GLU A 201 1.66 -18.28 49.37
N LYS A 202 2.98 -18.10 49.27
CA LYS A 202 3.96 -19.17 49.05
C LYS A 202 4.53 -19.76 50.35
N GLY A 203 4.19 -19.21 51.52
CA GLY A 203 4.78 -19.60 52.80
C GLY A 203 6.28 -19.27 52.91
N ILE A 204 6.75 -18.21 52.22
CA ILE A 204 8.14 -17.73 52.29
C ILE A 204 8.32 -16.72 53.45
N ILE A 205 7.21 -16.07 53.86
CA ILE A 205 7.14 -15.19 55.03
C ILE A 205 5.88 -15.51 55.84
N ASP A 206 5.93 -15.36 57.16
CA ASP A 206 4.80 -15.67 58.06
C ASP A 206 3.74 -14.55 58.13
N ALA A 207 4.13 -13.30 57.81
CA ALA A 207 3.28 -12.12 57.82
C ALA A 207 3.77 -11.08 56.81
N THR A 208 2.86 -10.24 56.29
CA THR A 208 3.19 -9.05 55.49
C THR A 208 3.35 -7.81 56.38
N PRO A 209 4.22 -6.85 56.03
CA PRO A 209 4.37 -5.60 56.77
C PRO A 209 3.14 -4.70 56.57
N ASP A 210 2.90 -3.75 57.48
CA ASP A 210 2.06 -2.60 57.15
C ASP A 210 2.84 -1.71 56.17
N LEU A 211 2.29 -1.51 54.98
CA LEU A 211 2.94 -0.76 53.90
C LEU A 211 3.16 0.72 54.27
N LEU A 212 2.33 1.28 55.14
CA LEU A 212 2.36 2.69 55.55
C LEU A 212 3.41 2.91 56.65
N GLU A 213 3.56 1.95 57.56
CA GLU A 213 4.66 1.91 58.53
C GLU A 213 6.02 1.71 57.83
N LEU A 214 6.08 0.74 56.90
CA LEU A 214 7.28 0.47 56.08
C LEU A 214 7.71 1.69 55.25
N GLN A 215 6.76 2.39 54.62
CA GLN A 215 7.04 3.65 53.91
C GLN A 215 7.60 4.73 54.83
N LEU A 216 7.07 4.83 56.06
CA LEU A 216 7.50 5.83 57.04
C LEU A 216 8.93 5.55 57.55
N GLU A 217 9.30 4.29 57.81
CA GLU A 217 10.68 3.92 58.16
C GLU A 217 11.65 4.20 57.01
N CYS A 218 11.30 3.83 55.77
CA CYS A 218 12.13 4.14 54.60
C CYS A 218 12.32 5.65 54.39
N GLN A 219 11.28 6.47 54.63
CA GLN A 219 11.38 7.93 54.57
C GLN A 219 12.25 8.50 55.71
N GLN A 220 12.20 7.93 56.92
CA GLN A 220 13.08 8.32 58.03
C GLN A 220 14.55 7.98 57.73
N LEU A 221 14.83 6.80 57.16
CA LEU A 221 16.17 6.40 56.75
C LEU A 221 16.71 7.32 55.64
N ALA A 222 15.91 7.59 54.61
CA ALA A 222 16.26 8.53 53.55
C ALA A 222 16.49 9.97 54.08
N ALA A 223 15.67 10.43 55.03
CA ALA A 223 15.86 11.73 55.69
C ALA A 223 17.17 11.79 56.50
N SER A 224 17.52 10.72 57.22
CA SER A 224 18.80 10.62 57.96
C SER A 224 20.02 10.66 57.03
N ARG A 225 19.84 10.25 55.77
CA ARG A 225 20.83 10.29 54.68
C ARG A 225 20.87 11.64 53.94
N GLY A 226 20.09 12.64 54.39
CA GLY A 226 20.12 14.01 53.86
C GLY A 226 19.49 14.19 52.47
N ARG A 227 18.58 13.29 52.08
CA ARG A 227 17.93 13.28 50.75
C ARG A 227 16.95 14.45 50.58
N PRO A 228 16.70 14.91 49.33
CA PRO A 228 15.77 16.00 49.05
C PRO A 228 14.32 15.64 49.39
N ILE A 229 13.54 16.68 49.70
CA ILE A 229 12.08 16.62 49.79
C ILE A 229 11.53 16.76 48.36
N VAL A 230 10.64 15.84 47.98
CA VAL A 230 9.95 15.81 46.68
C VAL A 230 8.68 16.66 46.76
N ASP A 231 8.20 17.22 45.64
CA ASP A 231 7.07 18.18 45.59
C ASP A 231 5.76 17.70 46.25
N THR A 232 5.60 16.39 46.47
CA THR A 232 4.46 15.80 47.20
C THR A 232 4.59 15.85 48.73
N GLY A 233 5.68 16.40 49.27
CA GLY A 233 5.93 16.54 50.71
C GLY A 233 6.60 15.33 51.38
N GLY A 234 6.98 14.30 50.63
CA GLY A 234 7.78 13.17 51.10
C GLY A 234 9.29 13.35 50.84
N VAL A 235 10.12 12.48 51.39
CA VAL A 235 11.57 12.42 51.11
C VAL A 235 11.85 11.36 50.03
N GLU A 236 12.83 11.59 49.16
CA GLU A 236 13.23 10.63 48.12
C GLU A 236 13.82 9.35 48.72
N VAL A 237 13.01 8.28 48.75
CA VAL A 237 13.40 6.91 49.10
C VAL A 237 14.00 6.22 47.87
N LEU A 238 15.17 5.63 48.02
CA LEU A 238 15.79 4.75 47.04
C LEU A 238 15.63 3.28 47.45
N LEU A 239 15.88 2.38 46.49
CA LEU A 239 15.77 0.94 46.67
C LEU A 239 16.71 0.43 47.78
N SER A 240 17.92 1.00 47.93
CA SER A 240 18.84 0.59 49.00
C SER A 240 18.31 0.88 50.42
N ASP A 241 17.52 1.94 50.63
CA ASP A 241 16.91 2.20 51.95
C ASP A 241 15.79 1.20 52.23
N PHE A 242 15.01 0.86 51.21
CA PHE A 242 13.98 -0.16 51.29
C PHE A 242 14.57 -1.55 51.54
N GLU A 243 15.66 -1.93 50.85
CA GLU A 243 16.38 -3.18 51.08
C GLU A 243 16.96 -3.24 52.50
N GLU A 244 17.47 -2.13 53.04
CA GLU A 244 18.01 -2.03 54.40
C GLU A 244 16.91 -2.16 55.47
N VAL A 245 15.79 -1.45 55.33
CA VAL A 245 14.63 -1.57 56.23
C VAL A 245 14.03 -2.98 56.16
N VAL A 246 13.80 -3.52 54.95
CA VAL A 246 13.26 -4.88 54.78
C VAL A 246 14.22 -5.94 55.32
N SER A 247 15.55 -5.74 55.24
CA SER A 247 16.55 -6.62 55.88
C SER A 247 16.60 -6.50 57.41
N GLY A 248 16.01 -5.45 57.99
CA GLY A 248 15.77 -5.35 59.43
C GLY A 248 14.53 -6.13 59.89
N TRP A 249 13.54 -6.31 59.00
CA TRP A 249 12.26 -6.98 59.28
C TRP A 249 12.26 -8.47 58.86
N TYR A 250 13.03 -8.83 57.84
CA TYR A 250 13.07 -10.15 57.18
C TYR A 250 14.52 -10.58 56.88
N SER A 251 14.74 -11.81 56.40
CA SER A 251 16.09 -12.24 56.01
C SER A 251 16.61 -11.44 54.79
N PRO A 252 17.93 -11.25 54.64
CA PRO A 252 18.50 -10.57 53.46
C PRO A 252 18.13 -11.26 52.12
N GLU A 253 17.82 -12.56 52.15
CA GLU A 253 17.34 -13.32 51.00
C GLU A 253 15.95 -12.84 50.55
N ILE A 254 15.10 -12.41 51.49
CA ILE A 254 13.77 -11.84 51.20
C ILE A 254 13.92 -10.42 50.65
N ALA A 255 14.84 -9.60 51.17
CA ALA A 255 15.15 -8.30 50.57
C ALA A 255 15.68 -8.47 49.11
N PHE A 256 16.55 -9.46 48.89
CA PHE A 256 17.07 -9.81 47.56
C PHE A 256 15.99 -10.30 46.58
N TYR A 257 14.86 -10.84 47.05
CA TYR A 257 13.72 -11.14 46.17
C TYR A 257 13.09 -9.87 45.55
N PHE A 258 13.12 -8.73 46.24
CA PHE A 258 12.64 -7.46 45.67
C PHE A 258 13.68 -6.84 44.72
N SER A 259 14.97 -6.93 45.05
CA SER A 259 16.03 -6.37 44.20
C SER A 259 15.99 -6.97 42.79
N ILE A 260 15.77 -8.29 42.67
CA ILE A 260 15.59 -9.03 41.41
C ILE A 260 14.48 -8.43 40.53
N ASP A 261 13.32 -8.08 41.10
CA ASP A 261 12.20 -7.52 40.33
C ASP A 261 12.44 -6.06 39.91
N PHE A 262 13.37 -5.36 40.58
CA PHE A 262 13.70 -3.98 40.29
C PHE A 262 14.95 -3.79 39.40
N THR A 263 15.68 -4.85 39.00
CA THR A 263 16.95 -4.78 38.26
C THR A 263 16.92 -4.09 36.88
N SER A 264 15.80 -3.51 36.44
CA SER A 264 15.73 -2.68 35.24
C SER A 264 16.33 -1.27 35.48
N ASN A 265 17.53 -1.21 36.06
CA ASN A 265 18.28 0.02 36.31
C ASN A 265 18.83 0.66 35.01
N LEU A 266 18.71 -0.04 33.89
CA LEU A 266 19.16 0.37 32.56
C LEU A 266 18.37 1.58 32.04
N ILE A 267 19.06 2.69 31.82
CA ILE A 267 18.52 3.92 31.25
C ILE A 267 18.53 3.79 29.72
N GLU A 268 17.35 3.72 29.10
CA GLU A 268 17.24 3.86 27.65
C GLU A 268 17.36 5.35 27.26
N LEU A 269 18.55 5.76 26.79
CA LEU A 269 18.82 7.15 26.38
C LEU A 269 17.78 7.69 25.39
N ASN A 270 17.32 6.84 24.47
CA ASN A 270 16.30 7.17 23.46
C ASN A 270 14.91 7.49 24.04
N SER A 271 14.65 7.23 25.33
CA SER A 271 13.40 7.59 26.00
C SER A 271 13.51 8.84 26.89
N LEU A 272 14.66 9.51 26.91
CA LEU A 272 14.89 10.72 27.70
C LEU A 272 14.57 11.99 26.92
N SER A 273 14.25 13.07 27.64
CA SER A 273 14.18 14.42 27.05
C SER A 273 15.60 14.96 26.78
N LEU A 274 15.70 15.86 25.80
CA LEU A 274 16.95 16.57 25.47
C LEU A 274 17.62 17.19 26.70
N GLU A 275 16.85 17.78 27.61
CA GLU A 275 17.34 18.36 28.87
C GLU A 275 18.09 17.34 29.73
N LYS A 276 17.49 16.16 29.95
CA LYS A 276 18.11 15.07 30.71
C LYS A 276 19.34 14.50 30.00
N LEU A 277 19.35 14.49 28.67
CA LEU A 277 20.52 14.07 27.88
C LEU A 277 21.67 15.08 27.98
N VAL A 278 21.39 16.38 28.05
CA VAL A 278 22.38 17.45 28.32
C VAL A 278 22.86 17.42 29.78
N GLU A 279 22.04 16.96 30.73
CA GLU A 279 22.47 16.72 32.11
C GLU A 279 23.39 15.50 32.23
N LEU A 280 23.02 14.37 31.60
CA LEU A 280 23.86 13.18 31.56
C LEU A 280 25.18 13.41 30.79
N GLU A 281 25.18 14.23 29.74
CA GLU A 281 26.40 14.66 29.05
C GLU A 281 27.43 15.27 30.02
N LYS A 282 27.00 16.16 30.92
CA LYS A 282 27.91 16.77 31.92
C LYS A 282 28.55 15.73 32.84
N VAL A 283 27.81 14.66 33.17
CA VAL A 283 28.29 13.56 34.03
C VAL A 283 29.27 12.66 33.26
N VAL A 284 29.03 12.41 31.98
CA VAL A 284 29.91 11.62 31.10
C VAL A 284 31.19 12.39 30.74
N ASP A 285 31.09 13.67 30.38
CA ASP A 285 32.24 14.51 30.03
C ASP A 285 33.16 14.77 31.23
N ALA A 286 32.63 14.78 32.46
CA ALA A 286 33.43 14.83 33.68
C ALA A 286 34.35 13.61 33.86
N ALA A 287 34.03 12.47 33.23
CA ALA A 287 34.87 11.28 33.17
C ALA A 287 35.76 11.21 31.90
N LEU A 288 35.54 12.09 30.92
CA LEU A 288 36.24 12.11 29.62
C LEU A 288 36.91 13.48 29.33
N PRO A 289 37.87 13.94 30.15
CA PRO A 289 38.39 15.32 30.14
C PRO A 289 39.16 15.76 28.88
N ASN A 290 39.25 14.93 27.83
CA ASN A 290 39.87 15.25 26.54
C ASN A 290 39.10 14.64 25.34
N CYS A 291 37.77 14.51 25.43
CA CYS A 291 36.97 13.95 24.34
C CYS A 291 36.80 14.94 23.16
N ASN A 292 37.08 14.50 21.94
CA ASN A 292 36.86 15.26 20.69
C ASN A 292 35.59 14.84 19.93
N LEU A 293 34.66 14.11 20.58
CA LEU A 293 33.36 13.79 19.99
C LEU A 293 32.42 15.01 20.01
N PRO A 294 31.46 15.11 19.05
CA PRO A 294 30.44 16.15 19.09
C PRO A 294 29.63 16.08 20.38
N SER A 295 29.28 17.23 20.93
CA SER A 295 28.37 17.31 22.08
C SER A 295 26.93 17.03 21.66
N VAL A 296 26.08 16.71 22.65
CA VAL A 296 24.63 16.60 22.50
C VAL A 296 24.07 17.86 21.82
N GLY A 297 24.47 19.04 22.31
CA GLY A 297 24.10 20.33 21.70
C GLY A 297 24.53 20.44 20.23
N GLY A 298 25.79 20.15 19.92
CA GLY A 298 26.32 20.22 18.56
C GLY A 298 25.63 19.24 17.59
N ALA A 299 25.32 18.02 18.05
CA ALA A 299 24.57 17.04 17.27
C ALA A 299 23.13 17.51 16.97
N THR A 300 22.47 18.19 17.91
CA THR A 300 21.16 18.81 17.66
C THR A 300 21.25 20.02 16.74
N GLU A 301 22.25 20.89 16.87
CA GLU A 301 22.48 22.02 15.95
C GLU A 301 22.78 21.56 14.52
N GLU A 302 23.50 20.46 14.34
CA GLU A 302 23.77 19.86 13.03
C GLU A 302 22.49 19.30 12.39
N LEU A 303 21.65 18.61 13.19
CA LEU A 303 20.34 18.13 12.75
C LEU A 303 19.44 19.30 12.32
N GLU A 304 19.32 20.34 13.14
CA GLU A 304 18.53 21.52 12.81
C GLU A 304 19.06 22.26 11.59
N THR A 305 20.39 22.34 11.43
CA THR A 305 21.02 22.96 10.26
C THR A 305 20.69 22.19 8.98
N LYS A 306 20.69 20.85 9.00
CA LYS A 306 20.22 20.01 7.89
C LYS A 306 18.72 20.23 7.62
N LEU A 307 17.89 20.24 8.65
CA LEU A 307 16.44 20.39 8.54
C LEU A 307 15.96 21.79 8.06
N ARG A 308 16.84 22.80 7.99
CA ARG A 308 16.54 24.06 7.28
C ARG A 308 16.34 23.87 5.78
N SER A 309 16.85 22.78 5.19
CA SER A 309 16.69 22.45 3.77
C SER A 309 15.54 21.44 3.58
N PRO A 310 14.47 21.78 2.83
CA PRO A 310 13.41 20.83 2.50
C PRO A 310 13.87 19.63 1.65
N PHE A 311 15.03 19.72 1.00
CA PHE A 311 15.62 18.62 0.23
C PHE A 311 16.21 17.53 1.12
N ASP A 312 16.62 17.90 2.33
CA ASP A 312 17.28 17.04 3.33
C ASP A 312 16.28 16.50 4.38
N TRP A 313 14.98 16.76 4.20
CA TRP A 313 13.94 16.29 5.10
C TRP A 313 13.77 14.76 5.04
N PRO A 314 13.84 14.05 6.18
CA PRO A 314 13.64 12.60 6.20
C PRO A 314 12.19 12.24 5.88
N LYS A 315 11.98 11.05 5.31
CA LYS A 315 10.64 10.54 4.93
C LYS A 315 9.65 10.52 6.09
N SER A 316 10.11 10.41 7.34
CA SER A 316 9.29 10.52 8.54
C SER A 316 8.68 11.92 8.70
N LEU A 317 9.48 12.98 8.60
CA LEU A 317 9.01 14.37 8.61
C LEU A 317 8.08 14.68 7.42
N ILE A 318 8.45 14.22 6.22
CA ILE A 318 7.61 14.39 5.02
C ILE A 318 6.24 13.71 5.23
N ASN A 319 6.18 12.53 5.85
CA ASN A 319 4.92 11.86 6.18
C ASN A 319 4.10 12.60 7.24
N THR A 320 4.74 13.24 8.23
CA THR A 320 4.07 14.13 9.21
C THR A 320 3.35 15.28 8.49
N PHE A 321 3.97 15.90 7.48
CA PHE A 321 3.32 16.93 6.67
C PHE A 321 2.30 16.38 5.67
N LYS A 322 2.53 15.19 5.08
CA LYS A 322 1.73 14.65 3.97
C LYS A 322 0.23 14.62 4.26
N LYS A 323 -0.20 13.90 5.31
CA LYS A 323 -1.63 13.68 5.59
C LYS A 323 -2.38 14.98 5.94
N PRO A 324 -1.80 15.94 6.69
CA PRO A 324 -2.41 17.26 6.85
C PRO A 324 -2.36 18.14 5.61
N PHE A 325 -1.23 18.25 4.89
CA PHE A 325 -1.15 19.06 3.65
C PHE A 325 -2.11 18.54 2.59
N GLU A 326 -2.29 17.23 2.45
CA GLU A 326 -3.33 16.65 1.59
C GLU A 326 -4.74 17.17 1.96
N ASN A 327 -5.05 17.38 3.25
CA ASN A 327 -6.33 17.95 3.67
C ASN A 327 -6.40 19.47 3.55
N LEU A 328 -5.25 20.16 3.68
CA LEU A 328 -5.11 21.61 3.56
C LEU A 328 -5.24 22.05 2.10
N VAL A 329 -4.56 21.37 1.16
CA VAL A 329 -4.63 21.59 -0.30
C VAL A 329 -6.03 21.32 -0.85
N LYS A 330 -6.86 20.50 -0.19
CA LYS A 330 -8.29 20.29 -0.51
C LYS A 330 -9.20 21.46 -0.05
N LYS A 331 -8.63 22.51 0.54
CA LYS A 331 -9.32 23.71 1.04
C LYS A 331 -8.63 24.98 0.49
N GLN A 332 -9.39 26.06 0.38
CA GLN A 332 -8.89 27.40 0.04
C GLN A 332 -8.92 28.30 1.29
N PRO A 333 -7.88 29.12 1.53
CA PRO A 333 -7.90 30.13 2.57
C PRO A 333 -8.86 31.26 2.20
N VAL A 334 -9.81 31.55 3.09
CA VAL A 334 -10.80 32.62 2.95
C VAL A 334 -10.91 33.35 4.29
N ILE A 335 -10.72 34.67 4.26
CA ILE A 335 -11.02 35.54 5.40
C ILE A 335 -12.54 35.66 5.47
N ASN A 336 -13.14 35.31 6.61
CA ASN A 336 -14.59 35.37 6.81
C ASN A 336 -15.05 36.81 7.13
N ASN A 337 -16.38 37.01 7.23
CA ASN A 337 -16.99 38.31 7.53
C ASN A 337 -16.62 38.89 8.91
N LEU A 338 -15.89 38.14 9.75
CA LEU A 338 -15.37 38.56 11.06
C LEU A 338 -13.85 38.80 11.04
N GLY A 339 -13.20 38.76 9.86
CA GLY A 339 -11.75 38.95 9.71
C GLY A 339 -10.91 37.71 10.02
N ALA A 340 -11.51 36.58 10.40
CA ALA A 340 -10.78 35.37 10.78
C ALA A 340 -10.43 34.49 9.56
N LEU A 341 -9.25 33.87 9.59
CA LEU A 341 -8.81 32.92 8.57
C LEU A 341 -9.58 31.60 8.68
N THR A 342 -10.32 31.25 7.62
CA THR A 342 -11.03 29.98 7.47
C THR A 342 -10.47 29.21 6.29
N LEU A 343 -10.48 27.88 6.34
CA LEU A 343 -10.14 27.03 5.18
C LEU A 343 -11.41 26.32 4.73
N ILE A 344 -12.12 26.89 3.75
CA ILE A 344 -13.32 26.25 3.18
C ILE A 344 -12.90 25.28 2.07
N LYS A 345 -13.58 24.13 1.93
CA LYS A 345 -13.33 23.24 0.78
C LYS A 345 -13.46 24.03 -0.53
N TRP A 346 -12.58 23.77 -1.51
CA TRP A 346 -12.72 24.36 -2.84
C TRP A 346 -14.13 24.13 -3.39
N LYS A 347 -14.81 25.18 -3.86
CA LYS A 347 -16.05 25.03 -4.62
C LYS A 347 -15.70 24.35 -5.94
N SER A 348 -16.02 23.06 -6.03
CA SER A 348 -15.31 22.16 -6.94
C SER A 348 -15.71 22.31 -8.40
N HIS A 349 -14.89 23.03 -9.16
CA HIS A 349 -14.68 22.73 -10.58
C HIS A 349 -13.53 21.72 -10.72
N LEU A 350 -13.80 20.51 -10.21
CA LEU A 350 -13.13 19.24 -10.50
C LEU A 350 -11.58 19.18 -10.46
N LEU A 351 -11.01 19.25 -9.25
CA LEU A 351 -9.88 18.37 -8.92
C LEU A 351 -10.43 17.15 -8.16
N LYS A 352 -10.56 16.01 -8.86
CA LYS A 352 -11.00 14.75 -8.25
C LYS A 352 -9.88 14.22 -7.34
N VAL A 353 -10.06 14.33 -6.02
CA VAL A 353 -9.25 13.56 -5.06
C VAL A 353 -9.55 12.09 -5.27
N ILE A 354 -8.52 11.32 -5.60
CA ILE A 354 -8.59 9.88 -5.79
C ILE A 354 -8.85 9.19 -4.44
N PRO A 355 -9.90 8.35 -4.30
CA PRO A 355 -10.10 7.51 -3.12
C PRO A 355 -9.26 6.22 -3.22
N ASP A 356 -8.76 5.71 -2.09
CA ASP A 356 -7.79 4.60 -2.05
C ASP A 356 -8.21 3.31 -2.80
N LYS A 357 -9.52 3.07 -2.98
CA LYS A 357 -10.07 2.04 -3.88
C LYS A 357 -11.38 2.50 -4.53
N PRO A 358 -11.45 2.67 -5.86
CA PRO A 358 -12.71 2.95 -6.55
C PRO A 358 -13.60 1.70 -6.55
N LYS A 359 -14.69 1.72 -5.77
CA LYS A 359 -15.68 0.63 -5.69
C LYS A 359 -16.99 1.05 -6.35
N GLY A 360 -17.33 0.43 -7.48
CA GLY A 360 -18.60 0.64 -8.17
C GLY A 360 -18.69 1.92 -9.01
N GLU A 361 -17.57 2.62 -9.24
CA GLU A 361 -17.47 3.59 -10.34
C GLU A 361 -17.23 2.88 -11.68
N TYR A 362 -17.44 3.59 -12.79
CA TYR A 362 -17.46 3.05 -14.15
C TYR A 362 -16.82 4.04 -15.12
N LEU A 363 -16.23 3.54 -16.20
CA LEU A 363 -15.57 4.34 -17.25
C LEU A 363 -16.63 5.14 -18.04
N PRO A 364 -16.56 6.49 -18.07
CA PRO A 364 -17.57 7.34 -18.69
C PRO A 364 -17.38 7.48 -20.21
N ILE A 365 -17.31 6.36 -20.95
CA ILE A 365 -17.02 6.32 -22.41
C ILE A 365 -18.25 6.51 -23.31
N ARG A 366 -19.45 6.15 -22.83
CA ARG A 366 -20.71 6.20 -23.60
C ARG A 366 -21.40 7.56 -23.52
N LEU A 367 -22.06 7.97 -24.60
CA LEU A 367 -22.82 9.22 -24.74
C LEU A 367 -24.34 9.00 -24.54
N ASN A 368 -24.71 8.33 -23.45
CA ASN A 368 -26.06 7.80 -23.21
C ASN A 368 -26.93 8.64 -22.26
N ASP A 369 -26.40 9.68 -21.63
CA ASP A 369 -27.13 10.49 -20.65
C ASP A 369 -27.75 11.73 -21.30
N ILE A 370 -29.02 12.05 -21.00
CA ILE A 370 -29.65 13.33 -21.42
C ILE A 370 -28.81 14.52 -20.93
N LYS A 371 -28.12 14.36 -19.79
CA LYS A 371 -27.19 15.35 -19.24
C LYS A 371 -25.95 15.59 -20.12
N GLN A 372 -25.45 14.57 -20.84
CA GLN A 372 -24.34 14.72 -21.78
C GLN A 372 -24.82 15.47 -23.03
N TRP A 373 -25.96 15.10 -23.61
CA TRP A 373 -26.55 15.82 -24.75
C TRP A 373 -26.90 17.28 -24.41
N ASN A 374 -27.32 17.56 -23.18
CA ASN A 374 -27.56 18.92 -22.70
C ASN A 374 -26.25 19.71 -22.39
N LYS A 375 -25.10 19.04 -22.20
CA LYS A 375 -23.78 19.70 -22.22
C LYS A 375 -23.41 20.07 -23.66
N VAL A 376 -23.48 19.11 -24.58
CA VAL A 376 -23.15 19.30 -26.01
C VAL A 376 -23.94 20.46 -26.60
N GLN A 377 -25.26 20.48 -26.40
CA GLN A 377 -26.13 21.58 -26.84
C GLN A 377 -25.67 22.95 -26.32
N LYS A 378 -25.24 23.05 -25.06
CA LYS A 378 -24.77 24.31 -24.46
C LYS A 378 -23.40 24.74 -24.96
N ILE A 379 -22.48 23.81 -25.18
CA ILE A 379 -21.13 24.09 -25.68
C ILE A 379 -21.18 24.56 -27.14
N LEU A 380 -22.03 23.92 -27.94
CA LEU A 380 -22.21 24.23 -29.37
C LEU A 380 -23.30 25.29 -29.63
N ASN A 381 -23.99 25.78 -28.60
CA ASN A 381 -25.11 26.72 -28.68
C ASN A 381 -26.20 26.32 -29.70
N LEU A 382 -26.57 25.04 -29.71
CA LEU A 382 -27.52 24.47 -30.67
C LEU A 382 -28.98 24.63 -30.22
N ASP A 383 -29.88 24.84 -31.18
CA ASP A 383 -31.30 24.62 -30.95
C ASP A 383 -31.63 23.11 -30.82
N ASP A 384 -32.85 22.78 -30.34
CA ASP A 384 -33.24 21.39 -30.11
C ASP A 384 -33.39 20.56 -31.40
N GLY A 385 -33.59 21.19 -32.56
CA GLY A 385 -33.62 20.52 -33.87
C GLY A 385 -32.22 20.18 -34.37
N GLN A 386 -31.30 21.14 -34.33
CA GLN A 386 -29.87 20.94 -34.64
C GLN A 386 -29.24 19.88 -33.75
N LYS A 387 -29.58 19.90 -32.45
CA LYS A 387 -29.18 18.88 -31.47
C LYS A 387 -29.65 17.48 -31.87
N GLU A 388 -30.88 17.33 -32.33
CA GLU A 388 -31.44 16.03 -32.72
C GLU A 388 -30.92 15.56 -34.09
N GLU A 389 -30.57 16.48 -35.00
CA GLU A 389 -29.85 16.15 -36.23
C GLU A 389 -28.44 15.61 -35.91
N LEU A 390 -27.67 16.33 -35.10
CA LEU A 390 -26.33 15.90 -34.64
C LEU A 390 -26.40 14.54 -33.92
N ARG A 391 -27.41 14.35 -33.05
CA ARG A 391 -27.68 13.08 -32.38
C ARG A 391 -28.00 11.96 -33.37
N THR A 392 -28.77 12.26 -34.42
CA THR A 392 -29.05 11.31 -35.51
C THR A 392 -27.80 10.95 -36.31
N LYS A 393 -26.91 11.91 -36.62
CA LYS A 393 -25.60 11.64 -37.27
C LYS A 393 -24.74 10.70 -36.42
N VAL A 394 -24.53 11.04 -35.14
CA VAL A 394 -23.71 10.26 -34.20
C VAL A 394 -24.27 8.84 -33.98
N LEU A 395 -25.60 8.69 -33.92
CA LEU A 395 -26.25 7.36 -33.84
C LEU A 395 -26.07 6.53 -35.11
N ARG A 396 -26.09 7.15 -36.30
CA ARG A 396 -25.80 6.46 -37.57
C ARG A 396 -24.35 6.00 -37.64
N LEU A 397 -23.40 6.83 -37.21
CA LEU A 397 -21.98 6.47 -37.17
C LEU A 397 -21.72 5.30 -36.22
N ALA A 398 -22.27 5.34 -35.00
CA ALA A 398 -22.16 4.24 -34.04
C ALA A 398 -22.80 2.93 -34.54
N ALA A 399 -23.92 3.02 -35.27
CA ALA A 399 -24.54 1.87 -35.93
C ALA A 399 -23.67 1.31 -37.06
N HIS A 400 -23.09 2.17 -37.90
CA HIS A 400 -22.22 1.75 -39.01
C HIS A 400 -20.95 1.05 -38.49
N LYS A 401 -20.27 1.61 -37.48
CA LYS A 401 -19.09 0.99 -36.85
C LYS A 401 -19.41 -0.36 -36.21
N GLN A 402 -20.58 -0.52 -35.58
CA GLN A 402 -21.00 -1.84 -35.09
C GLN A 402 -21.24 -2.84 -36.23
N GLU A 403 -21.76 -2.38 -37.37
CA GLU A 403 -21.98 -3.24 -38.54
C GLU A 403 -20.67 -3.66 -39.21
N GLN A 404 -19.67 -2.77 -39.27
CA GLN A 404 -18.30 -3.10 -39.68
C GLN A 404 -17.67 -4.15 -38.76
N PHE A 405 -17.70 -3.91 -37.44
CA PHE A 405 -17.19 -4.86 -36.44
C PHE A 405 -17.85 -6.23 -36.54
N ASN A 406 -19.17 -6.28 -36.72
CA ASN A 406 -19.91 -7.54 -36.91
C ASN A 406 -19.52 -8.32 -38.19
N LYS A 407 -19.02 -7.64 -39.23
CA LYS A 407 -18.70 -8.24 -40.54
C LYS A 407 -17.24 -8.64 -40.67
N PHE A 408 -16.33 -7.83 -40.15
CA PHE A 408 -14.88 -7.95 -40.39
C PHE A 408 -14.07 -8.19 -39.10
N GLY A 409 -14.67 -8.00 -37.92
CA GLY A 409 -13.95 -7.98 -36.64
C GLY A 409 -13.12 -6.70 -36.43
N GLU A 410 -13.19 -5.74 -37.36
CA GLU A 410 -12.41 -4.51 -37.34
C GLU A 410 -13.03 -3.45 -36.41
N GLY A 411 -12.16 -2.72 -35.70
CA GLY A 411 -12.57 -1.68 -34.76
C GLY A 411 -13.20 -2.23 -33.48
N LEU A 412 -14.07 -1.42 -32.86
CA LEU A 412 -14.47 -1.59 -31.46
C LEU A 412 -15.96 -1.87 -31.28
N GLY A 413 -16.27 -3.08 -30.83
CA GLY A 413 -17.63 -3.52 -30.50
C GLY A 413 -18.34 -2.57 -29.53
N ARG A 414 -19.38 -1.90 -30.03
CA ARG A 414 -20.25 -0.99 -29.30
C ARG A 414 -21.26 -1.77 -28.44
N PRO A 415 -21.40 -1.46 -27.14
CA PRO A 415 -22.43 -2.08 -26.30
C PRO A 415 -23.83 -1.63 -26.74
N LEU A 416 -24.78 -2.54 -26.84
CA LEU A 416 -26.18 -2.19 -27.11
C LEU A 416 -26.80 -1.44 -25.91
N GLY A 417 -27.59 -0.40 -26.19
CA GLY A 417 -28.34 0.37 -25.21
C GLY A 417 -29.76 0.68 -25.69
N LYS A 418 -30.66 1.06 -24.78
CA LYS A 418 -32.04 1.42 -25.13
C LYS A 418 -32.16 2.95 -25.24
N ILE A 419 -32.15 3.45 -26.47
CA ILE A 419 -32.24 4.89 -26.79
C ILE A 419 -33.61 5.13 -27.44
N ASP A 420 -34.37 6.08 -26.88
CA ASP A 420 -35.74 6.43 -27.30
C ASP A 420 -36.68 5.21 -27.47
N GLY A 421 -36.54 4.26 -26.54
CA GLY A 421 -37.30 3.02 -26.51
C GLY A 421 -36.78 1.91 -27.44
N LYS A 422 -35.86 2.19 -28.36
CA LYS A 422 -35.29 1.22 -29.31
C LYS A 422 -33.92 0.72 -28.84
N PHE A 423 -33.60 -0.54 -29.12
CA PHE A 423 -32.26 -1.08 -28.91
C PHE A 423 -31.36 -0.71 -30.08
N VAL A 424 -30.28 0.01 -29.80
CA VAL A 424 -29.28 0.46 -30.79
C VAL A 424 -27.87 0.37 -30.20
N PRO A 425 -26.81 0.33 -31.03
CA PRO A 425 -25.44 0.50 -30.56
C PRO A 425 -25.27 1.84 -29.84
N ALA A 426 -24.76 1.81 -28.60
CA ALA A 426 -24.55 3.01 -27.81
C ALA A 426 -23.38 3.83 -28.38
N PRO A 427 -23.60 5.10 -28.76
CA PRO A 427 -22.52 5.93 -29.29
C PRO A 427 -21.49 6.24 -28.21
N TRP A 428 -20.22 6.31 -28.64
CA TRP A 428 -19.12 6.72 -27.79
C TRP A 428 -18.90 8.23 -27.88
N ILE A 429 -18.20 8.79 -26.89
CA ILE A 429 -17.84 10.22 -26.91
C ILE A 429 -16.91 10.52 -28.11
N SER A 430 -16.08 9.57 -28.54
CA SER A 430 -15.26 9.70 -29.76
C SER A 430 -16.09 9.78 -31.04
N ASP A 431 -17.22 9.05 -31.13
CA ASP A 431 -18.14 9.13 -32.29
C ASP A 431 -18.76 10.55 -32.44
N LEU A 432 -18.90 11.31 -31.35
CA LEU A 432 -19.31 12.71 -31.40
C LEU A 432 -18.19 13.64 -31.90
N ILE A 433 -16.95 13.43 -31.46
CA ILE A 433 -15.80 14.25 -31.90
C ILE A 433 -15.55 14.05 -33.41
N GLU A 434 -15.77 12.84 -33.92
CA GLU A 434 -15.63 12.49 -35.34
C GLU A 434 -16.65 13.23 -36.21
N VAL A 435 -17.95 13.12 -35.90
CA VAL A 435 -19.02 13.85 -36.62
C VAL A 435 -18.83 15.37 -36.56
N LEU A 436 -18.38 15.92 -35.43
CA LEU A 436 -18.09 17.35 -35.33
C LEU A 436 -16.84 17.77 -36.12
N GLY A 437 -15.89 16.86 -36.33
CA GLY A 437 -14.78 17.06 -37.27
C GLY A 437 -15.25 17.09 -38.72
N GLU A 438 -16.12 16.16 -39.12
CA GLU A 438 -16.73 16.10 -40.46
C GLU A 438 -17.63 17.32 -40.75
N ASP A 439 -18.43 17.76 -39.78
CA ASP A 439 -19.26 18.98 -39.85
C ASP A 439 -18.43 20.28 -39.77
N GLY A 440 -17.09 20.20 -39.66
CA GLY A 440 -16.17 21.34 -39.80
C GLY A 440 -16.04 22.24 -38.55
N TYR A 441 -16.35 21.74 -37.35
CA TYR A 441 -16.20 22.53 -36.12
C TYR A 441 -14.73 22.81 -35.78
N ALA A 442 -14.48 24.01 -35.26
CA ALA A 442 -13.13 24.49 -34.94
C ALA A 442 -12.45 23.70 -33.80
N THR A 443 -11.12 23.64 -33.84
CA THR A 443 -10.29 22.78 -32.99
C THR A 443 -10.32 23.16 -31.51
N ASP A 444 -10.61 24.42 -31.18
CA ASP A 444 -10.88 24.91 -29.83
C ASP A 444 -12.21 24.38 -29.28
N VAL A 445 -13.27 24.43 -30.08
CA VAL A 445 -14.60 23.88 -29.74
C VAL A 445 -14.52 22.36 -29.52
N LEU A 446 -13.83 21.64 -30.41
CA LEU A 446 -13.56 20.20 -30.23
C LEU A 446 -12.78 19.93 -28.93
N SER A 447 -11.77 20.75 -28.61
CA SER A 447 -10.97 20.62 -27.39
C SER A 447 -11.79 20.88 -26.12
N LEU A 448 -12.72 21.84 -26.15
CA LEU A 448 -13.66 22.10 -25.06
C LEU A 448 -14.59 20.90 -24.81
N ILE A 449 -15.13 20.28 -25.86
CA ILE A 449 -15.98 19.08 -25.73
C ILE A 449 -15.20 17.88 -25.20
N ARG A 450 -13.97 17.64 -25.69
CA ARG A 450 -13.08 16.58 -25.19
C ARG A 450 -12.86 16.70 -23.67
N SER A 451 -12.66 17.93 -23.18
CA SER A 451 -12.52 18.23 -21.74
C SER A 451 -13.84 18.06 -20.97
N GLU A 452 -14.92 18.74 -21.38
CA GLU A 452 -16.20 18.76 -20.67
C GLU A 452 -16.92 17.40 -20.62
N LEU A 453 -16.66 16.52 -21.58
CA LEU A 453 -17.17 15.14 -21.58
C LEU A 453 -16.20 14.11 -20.97
N ASN A 454 -14.98 14.52 -20.56
CA ASN A 454 -13.95 13.66 -19.97
C ASN A 454 -13.56 12.48 -20.88
N ILE A 455 -13.16 12.78 -22.13
CA ILE A 455 -12.80 11.78 -23.15
C ILE A 455 -11.42 11.14 -22.90
N TYR A 456 -10.50 11.87 -22.28
CA TYR A 456 -9.09 11.48 -22.13
C TYR A 456 -8.90 10.46 -21.01
N VAL A 457 -7.98 9.52 -21.17
CA VAL A 457 -7.59 8.60 -20.09
C VAL A 457 -6.83 9.38 -19.01
N GLU A 458 -7.25 9.22 -17.77
CA GLU A 458 -6.60 9.77 -16.58
C GLU A 458 -6.01 8.64 -15.71
N GLU A 459 -5.06 8.97 -14.84
CA GLU A 459 -4.45 8.00 -13.89
C GLU A 459 -5.51 7.26 -13.03
N TYR A 460 -6.60 7.95 -12.72
CA TYR A 460 -7.77 7.40 -12.04
C TYR A 460 -8.46 6.26 -12.82
N ASP A 461 -8.51 6.33 -14.15
CA ASP A 461 -9.11 5.27 -14.97
C ASP A 461 -8.25 3.99 -14.90
N PHE A 462 -6.92 4.10 -14.88
CA PHE A 462 -6.02 2.94 -14.69
C PHE A 462 -6.19 2.28 -13.31
N GLN A 463 -6.43 3.06 -12.25
CA GLN A 463 -6.73 2.53 -10.91
C GLN A 463 -8.08 1.83 -10.85
N LEU A 464 -9.06 2.27 -11.65
CA LEU A 464 -10.32 1.54 -11.83
C LEU A 464 -10.09 0.19 -12.52
N VAL A 465 -9.17 0.11 -13.49
CA VAL A 465 -8.73 -1.17 -14.08
C VAL A 465 -8.05 -2.05 -13.04
N GLU A 466 -7.06 -1.53 -12.32
CA GLU A 466 -6.35 -2.25 -11.25
C GLU A 466 -7.34 -2.85 -10.23
N SER A 467 -8.30 -2.05 -9.77
CA SER A 467 -9.32 -2.46 -8.80
C SER A 467 -10.27 -3.54 -9.33
N LEU A 468 -10.78 -3.40 -10.56
CA LEU A 468 -11.79 -4.31 -11.13
C LEU A 468 -11.21 -5.62 -11.66
N TYR A 469 -10.00 -5.60 -12.23
CA TYR A 469 -9.35 -6.77 -12.82
C TYR A 469 -8.29 -7.41 -11.92
N LYS A 470 -7.90 -6.75 -10.81
CA LYS A 470 -6.85 -7.19 -9.87
C LYS A 470 -5.51 -7.44 -10.55
N LEU A 471 -5.11 -6.53 -11.44
CA LEU A 471 -3.83 -6.62 -12.15
C LEU A 471 -2.67 -6.24 -11.21
N PRO A 472 -1.50 -6.90 -11.31
CA PRO A 472 -0.28 -6.43 -10.66
C PRO A 472 0.25 -5.14 -11.32
N TRP A 473 1.10 -4.42 -10.61
CA TRP A 473 1.65 -3.13 -11.06
C TRP A 473 2.36 -3.24 -12.43
N ASP A 474 3.13 -4.30 -12.67
CA ASP A 474 3.83 -4.52 -13.95
C ASP A 474 2.86 -4.65 -15.13
N ALA A 475 1.71 -5.31 -14.92
CA ALA A 475 0.66 -5.43 -15.93
C ALA A 475 -0.06 -4.10 -16.19
N ILE A 476 -0.19 -3.24 -15.18
CA ILE A 476 -0.68 -1.86 -15.36
C ILE A 476 0.34 -1.00 -16.12
N ALA A 477 1.64 -1.18 -15.88
CA ALA A 477 2.69 -0.49 -16.63
C ALA A 477 2.70 -0.89 -18.12
N VAL A 478 2.59 -2.19 -18.43
CA VAL A 478 2.44 -2.67 -19.82
C VAL A 478 1.16 -2.14 -20.46
N LEU A 479 0.03 -2.15 -19.73
CA LEU A 479 -1.23 -1.62 -20.25
C LEU A 479 -1.14 -0.11 -20.56
N LYS A 480 -0.40 0.67 -19.74
CA LYS A 480 -0.15 2.10 -20.03
C LYS A 480 0.64 2.29 -21.33
N SER A 481 1.67 1.47 -21.59
CA SER A 481 2.41 1.51 -22.86
C SER A 481 1.49 1.23 -24.05
N ALA A 482 0.70 0.14 -23.98
CA ALA A 482 -0.23 -0.22 -25.05
C ALA A 482 -1.29 0.87 -25.33
N VAL A 483 -1.71 1.61 -24.30
CA VAL A 483 -2.64 2.74 -24.44
C VAL A 483 -1.98 3.97 -25.08
N ASP A 484 -0.74 4.32 -24.70
CA ASP A 484 0.05 5.36 -25.35
C ASP A 484 0.33 4.98 -26.84
N GLU A 485 0.64 3.70 -27.12
CA GLU A 485 0.87 3.17 -28.48
C GLU A 485 -0.39 3.23 -29.34
N LEU A 486 -1.56 2.84 -28.82
CA LEU A 486 -2.85 2.99 -29.49
C LEU A 486 -3.21 4.46 -29.74
N ALA A 487 -2.83 5.37 -28.85
CA ALA A 487 -3.03 6.81 -29.05
C ALA A 487 -2.16 7.37 -30.21
N ILE A 488 -1.02 6.73 -30.49
CA ILE A 488 -0.18 7.04 -31.66
C ILE A 488 -0.81 6.47 -32.94
N LEU A 489 -1.22 5.19 -32.90
CA LEU A 489 -1.87 4.51 -34.05
C LEU A 489 -3.20 5.15 -34.47
N ASN A 490 -3.99 5.63 -33.50
CA ASN A 490 -5.28 6.30 -33.73
C ASN A 490 -5.15 7.83 -33.94
N GLU A 491 -3.95 8.32 -34.28
CA GLU A 491 -3.62 9.73 -34.58
C GLU A 491 -4.21 10.74 -33.56
N ARG A 492 -4.22 10.38 -32.27
CA ARG A 492 -4.85 11.20 -31.22
C ARG A 492 -4.13 12.56 -31.07
N PRO A 493 -4.87 13.64 -30.74
CA PRO A 493 -4.29 14.98 -30.65
C PRO A 493 -3.14 15.05 -29.64
N LEU A 494 -2.08 15.77 -30.00
CA LEU A 494 -0.98 16.11 -29.10
C LEU A 494 -1.48 16.96 -27.93
N ASP A 495 -1.14 16.56 -26.72
CA ASP A 495 -1.32 17.37 -25.52
C ASP A 495 -0.27 18.51 -25.50
N PRO A 496 -0.68 19.78 -25.37
CA PRO A 496 0.21 20.92 -25.50
C PRO A 496 1.18 21.13 -24.33
N ILE A 497 1.04 20.36 -23.23
CA ILE A 497 1.90 20.42 -22.05
C ILE A 497 2.97 19.32 -22.11
N THR A 498 2.57 18.12 -22.53
CA THR A 498 3.46 16.94 -22.55
C THR A 498 4.04 16.59 -23.92
N ASN A 499 3.52 17.20 -24.99
CA ASN A 499 3.88 16.92 -26.39
C ASN A 499 3.80 15.42 -26.77
N LYS A 500 2.83 14.72 -26.20
CA LYS A 500 2.45 13.33 -26.51
C LYS A 500 1.02 13.27 -27.04
N ASN A 501 0.71 12.29 -27.89
CA ASN A 501 -0.67 11.98 -28.26
C ASN A 501 -1.44 11.59 -26.98
N ARG A 502 -2.53 12.30 -26.66
CA ARG A 502 -3.27 12.03 -25.41
C ARG A 502 -4.28 10.90 -25.64
N PRO A 503 -4.13 9.74 -24.96
CA PRO A 503 -5.06 8.62 -25.12
C PRO A 503 -6.48 8.99 -24.73
N TRP A 504 -7.44 8.45 -25.47
CA TRP A 504 -8.87 8.55 -25.22
C TRP A 504 -9.40 7.25 -24.57
N LYS A 505 -10.57 7.29 -23.92
CA LYS A 505 -11.10 6.15 -23.15
C LYS A 505 -11.45 4.93 -23.99
N ASP A 506 -11.61 5.10 -25.30
CA ASP A 506 -11.67 4.02 -26.29
C ASP A 506 -10.32 3.33 -26.53
N ASP A 507 -9.19 4.06 -26.47
CA ASP A 507 -7.86 3.45 -26.54
C ASP A 507 -7.59 2.55 -25.32
N LEU A 508 -8.01 2.99 -24.12
CA LEU A 508 -8.00 2.15 -22.91
C LEU A 508 -8.93 0.93 -23.04
N TYR A 509 -10.10 1.08 -23.65
CA TYR A 509 -11.04 -0.02 -23.84
C TYR A 509 -10.52 -1.07 -24.83
N GLN A 510 -9.85 -0.62 -25.90
CA GLN A 510 -9.13 -1.46 -26.86
C GLN A 510 -7.98 -2.21 -26.18
N ALA A 511 -7.05 -1.50 -25.53
CA ALA A 511 -5.90 -2.09 -24.86
C ALA A 511 -6.28 -3.20 -23.86
N ILE A 512 -7.38 -3.05 -23.13
CA ILE A 512 -7.89 -4.06 -22.18
C ILE A 512 -8.43 -5.31 -22.90
N THR A 513 -9.03 -5.11 -24.08
CA THR A 513 -9.49 -6.20 -24.95
C THR A 513 -8.30 -7.00 -25.47
N ASP A 514 -7.26 -6.30 -25.97
CA ASP A 514 -6.01 -6.91 -26.46
C ASP A 514 -5.21 -7.60 -25.33
N PHE A 515 -5.30 -7.07 -24.10
CA PHE A 515 -4.80 -7.70 -22.88
C PHE A 515 -5.60 -8.95 -22.43
N GLY A 516 -6.54 -9.43 -23.26
CA GLY A 516 -7.33 -10.63 -23.04
C GLY A 516 -8.29 -10.52 -21.85
N LYS A 517 -8.79 -9.32 -21.54
CA LYS A 517 -9.80 -9.10 -20.49
C LYS A 517 -11.10 -8.63 -21.12
N ASP A 518 -12.22 -9.05 -20.52
CA ASP A 518 -13.56 -8.53 -20.85
C ASP A 518 -13.67 -7.06 -20.42
N PRO A 519 -13.63 -6.07 -21.34
CA PRO A 519 -13.62 -4.65 -21.00
C PRO A 519 -14.98 -4.17 -20.46
N THR A 520 -16.06 -4.95 -20.64
CA THR A 520 -17.43 -4.52 -20.31
C THR A 520 -17.65 -4.35 -18.81
N LYS A 521 -16.76 -4.88 -17.97
CA LYS A 521 -16.77 -4.67 -16.50
C LYS A 521 -16.56 -3.21 -16.10
N LEU A 522 -15.88 -2.43 -16.94
CA LEU A 522 -15.73 -0.98 -16.78
C LEU A 522 -17.01 -0.21 -17.11
N LEU A 523 -17.95 -0.80 -17.86
CA LEU A 523 -19.19 -0.14 -18.25
C LEU A 523 -20.23 -0.28 -17.15
N LYS A 524 -20.93 0.83 -16.87
CA LYS A 524 -22.11 0.82 -15.98
C LYS A 524 -23.17 -0.12 -16.55
N LYS A 525 -23.31 -1.30 -15.94
CA LYS A 525 -24.39 -2.24 -16.25
C LYS A 525 -25.72 -1.57 -15.93
N GLU A 526 -26.49 -1.25 -16.96
CA GLU A 526 -27.88 -0.87 -16.81
C GLU A 526 -28.65 -2.11 -16.34
N VAL A 527 -29.24 -2.05 -15.15
CA VAL A 527 -29.98 -3.18 -14.58
C VAL A 527 -31.28 -3.33 -15.37
N MET A 528 -31.27 -4.27 -16.31
CA MET A 528 -32.32 -4.43 -17.31
C MET A 528 -33.67 -4.78 -16.66
N LYS A 529 -34.61 -3.85 -16.77
CA LYS A 529 -36.05 -4.14 -16.61
C LYS A 529 -36.67 -4.28 -17.99
N TYR A 530 -36.51 -5.46 -18.59
CA TYR A 530 -37.38 -5.89 -19.67
C TYR A 530 -38.82 -6.00 -19.14
N SER A 531 -39.81 -5.59 -19.92
CA SER A 531 -41.18 -6.05 -19.72
C SER A 531 -41.28 -7.55 -20.04
N ALA A 532 -42.27 -8.26 -19.48
CA ALA A 532 -42.45 -9.70 -19.75
C ALA A 532 -42.51 -10.01 -21.25
N PHE A 533 -43.25 -9.19 -22.01
CA PHE A 533 -43.36 -9.28 -23.47
C PHE A 533 -42.03 -9.08 -24.20
N GLU A 534 -41.13 -8.21 -23.72
CA GLU A 534 -39.78 -8.08 -24.29
C GLU A 534 -38.92 -9.31 -24.00
N VAL A 535 -39.06 -9.94 -22.83
CA VAL A 535 -38.38 -11.21 -22.53
C VAL A 535 -38.90 -12.33 -23.41
N GLU A 536 -40.22 -12.48 -23.55
CA GLU A 536 -40.84 -13.54 -24.34
C GLU A 536 -40.41 -13.49 -25.81
N ASN A 537 -40.40 -12.30 -26.43
CA ASN A 537 -39.91 -12.14 -27.80
C ASN A 537 -38.40 -12.40 -27.90
N LEU A 538 -37.57 -11.87 -26.99
CA LEU A 538 -36.12 -12.09 -27.03
C LEU A 538 -35.74 -13.56 -26.79
N VAL A 539 -36.49 -14.28 -25.96
CA VAL A 539 -36.36 -15.73 -25.79
C VAL A 539 -36.76 -16.43 -27.07
N ARG A 540 -37.96 -16.15 -27.61
CA ARG A 540 -38.47 -16.73 -28.86
C ARG A 540 -37.46 -16.60 -30.01
N ASP A 541 -36.99 -15.38 -30.28
CA ASP A 541 -36.05 -15.08 -31.37
C ASP A 541 -34.70 -15.79 -31.21
N LYS A 542 -34.23 -15.99 -29.97
CA LYS A 542 -33.02 -16.76 -29.68
C LYS A 542 -33.25 -18.28 -29.70
N THR A 543 -34.44 -18.75 -29.35
CA THR A 543 -34.79 -20.18 -29.40
C THR A 543 -35.07 -20.66 -30.81
N ALA A 544 -35.58 -19.82 -31.71
CA ALA A 544 -35.91 -20.22 -33.09
C ALA A 544 -34.72 -20.88 -33.84
N PRO A 545 -33.52 -20.27 -33.96
CA PRO A 545 -32.38 -20.91 -34.63
C PRO A 545 -31.78 -22.08 -33.84
N ILE A 546 -32.11 -22.22 -32.55
CA ILE A 546 -31.71 -23.39 -31.74
C ILE A 546 -32.69 -24.54 -31.98
N GLN A 547 -33.99 -24.27 -32.11
CA GLN A 547 -35.02 -25.24 -32.47
C GLN A 547 -34.85 -25.74 -33.91
N GLU A 548 -34.52 -24.84 -34.84
CA GLU A 548 -34.17 -25.17 -36.23
C GLU A 548 -32.97 -26.15 -36.27
N LYS A 549 -31.86 -25.80 -35.61
CA LYS A 549 -30.69 -26.70 -35.48
C LYS A 549 -30.98 -27.98 -34.71
N LEU A 550 -31.89 -27.97 -33.73
CA LEU A 550 -32.32 -29.17 -33.03
C LEU A 550 -33.10 -30.10 -33.98
N MET A 551 -33.95 -29.55 -34.85
CA MET A 551 -34.64 -30.31 -35.89
C MET A 551 -33.66 -30.87 -36.94
N GLU A 552 -32.70 -30.07 -37.42
CA GLU A 552 -31.63 -30.56 -38.32
C GLU A 552 -30.81 -31.69 -37.68
N THR A 553 -30.48 -31.56 -36.39
CA THR A 553 -29.69 -32.55 -35.64
C THR A 553 -30.50 -33.81 -35.35
N GLN A 554 -31.79 -33.68 -35.04
CA GLN A 554 -32.69 -34.82 -34.86
C GLN A 554 -32.90 -35.57 -36.18
N GLN A 555 -33.13 -34.86 -37.29
CA GLN A 555 -33.26 -35.49 -38.60
C GLN A 555 -31.98 -36.28 -38.97
N ARG A 556 -30.80 -35.69 -38.75
CA ARG A 556 -29.52 -36.40 -38.94
C ARG A 556 -29.36 -37.61 -38.02
N LEU A 557 -29.82 -37.53 -36.77
CA LEU A 557 -29.79 -38.64 -35.83
C LEU A 557 -30.73 -39.77 -36.27
N ASP A 558 -31.91 -39.43 -36.78
CA ASP A 558 -32.87 -40.40 -37.32
C ASP A 558 -32.32 -41.07 -38.59
N GLU A 559 -31.66 -40.30 -39.47
CA GLU A 559 -30.92 -40.80 -40.64
C GLU A 559 -29.75 -41.73 -40.23
N GLU A 560 -28.96 -41.38 -39.21
CA GLU A 560 -27.88 -42.24 -38.67
C GLU A 560 -28.42 -43.51 -38.01
N ILE A 561 -29.55 -43.43 -37.28
CA ILE A 561 -30.22 -44.60 -36.68
C ILE A 561 -30.70 -45.54 -37.79
N GLN A 562 -31.33 -45.01 -38.85
CA GLN A 562 -31.78 -45.82 -39.99
C GLN A 562 -30.60 -46.46 -40.72
N TYR A 563 -29.53 -45.70 -40.98
CA TYR A 563 -28.31 -46.22 -41.61
C TYR A 563 -27.65 -47.32 -40.76
N LYS A 564 -27.53 -47.10 -39.44
CA LYS A 564 -27.02 -48.10 -38.51
C LYS A 564 -27.87 -49.38 -38.51
N GLY A 565 -29.20 -49.27 -38.61
CA GLY A 565 -30.09 -50.41 -38.82
C GLY A 565 -29.69 -51.21 -40.06
N THR A 566 -29.58 -50.57 -41.23
CA THR A 566 -29.20 -51.27 -42.47
C THR A 566 -27.78 -51.87 -42.44
N LEU A 567 -26.86 -51.28 -41.68
CA LEU A 567 -25.54 -51.88 -41.44
C LEU A 567 -25.65 -53.12 -40.53
N GLN A 568 -26.49 -53.07 -39.51
CA GLN A 568 -26.67 -54.17 -38.56
C GLN A 568 -27.37 -55.37 -39.21
N ASP A 569 -28.41 -55.13 -40.03
CA ASP A 569 -29.04 -56.17 -40.87
C ASP A 569 -28.01 -56.84 -41.80
N ARG A 570 -27.13 -56.02 -42.40
CA ARG A 570 -26.08 -56.49 -43.32
C ARG A 570 -24.97 -57.24 -42.61
N VAL A 571 -24.63 -56.88 -41.36
CA VAL A 571 -23.72 -57.66 -40.50
C VAL A 571 -24.37 -59.01 -40.17
N SER A 572 -25.63 -59.05 -39.74
CA SER A 572 -26.31 -60.31 -39.44
C SER A 572 -26.40 -61.24 -40.66
N SER A 573 -26.66 -60.69 -41.86
CA SER A 573 -26.64 -61.49 -43.10
C SER A 573 -25.25 -62.01 -43.46
N LEU A 574 -24.18 -61.25 -43.19
CA LEU A 574 -22.80 -61.71 -43.39
C LEU A 574 -22.36 -62.73 -42.33
N GLU A 575 -22.83 -62.61 -41.09
CA GLU A 575 -22.61 -63.61 -40.04
C GLU A 575 -23.33 -64.92 -40.36
N GLU A 576 -24.58 -64.86 -40.85
CA GLU A 576 -25.32 -66.02 -41.33
C GLU A 576 -24.55 -66.72 -42.47
N GLN A 577 -24.15 -65.98 -43.51
CA GLN A 577 -23.31 -66.50 -44.61
C GLN A 577 -22.01 -67.13 -44.10
N LEU A 578 -21.31 -66.49 -43.15
CA LEU A 578 -20.08 -67.01 -42.56
C LEU A 578 -20.32 -68.31 -41.76
N THR A 579 -21.46 -68.43 -41.05
CA THR A 579 -21.80 -69.67 -40.35
C THR A 579 -22.14 -70.81 -41.31
N VAL A 580 -22.87 -70.53 -42.39
CA VAL A 580 -23.15 -71.50 -43.46
C VAL A 580 -21.84 -71.96 -44.13
N GLU A 581 -20.94 -71.03 -44.47
CA GLU A 581 -19.66 -71.38 -45.10
C GLU A 581 -18.76 -72.19 -44.15
N ARG A 582 -18.72 -71.84 -42.85
CA ARG A 582 -18.02 -72.62 -41.82
C ARG A 582 -18.58 -74.03 -41.68
N GLN A 583 -19.91 -74.19 -41.68
CA GLN A 583 -20.55 -75.51 -41.63
C GLN A 583 -20.23 -76.35 -42.87
N SER A 584 -20.25 -75.75 -44.07
CA SER A 584 -19.83 -76.41 -45.32
C SER A 584 -18.38 -76.89 -45.22
N ARG A 585 -17.44 -75.98 -44.95
CA ARG A 585 -16.00 -76.33 -44.83
C ARG A 585 -15.73 -77.36 -43.73
N GLN A 586 -16.52 -77.38 -42.66
CA GLN A 586 -16.41 -78.38 -41.59
C GLN A 586 -16.93 -79.76 -42.04
N ALA A 587 -18.01 -79.81 -42.83
CA ALA A 587 -18.47 -81.05 -43.46
C ALA A 587 -17.47 -81.57 -44.51
N ASP A 588 -16.88 -80.68 -45.31
CA ASP A 588 -15.82 -81.01 -46.28
C ASP A 588 -14.60 -81.63 -45.56
N LEU A 589 -14.15 -81.01 -44.46
CA LEU A 589 -13.04 -81.52 -43.64
C LEU A 589 -13.38 -82.84 -42.92
N GLN A 590 -14.63 -83.04 -42.49
CA GLN A 590 -15.06 -84.33 -41.92
C GLN A 590 -15.08 -85.43 -42.98
N THR A 591 -15.54 -85.12 -44.18
CA THR A 591 -15.54 -86.05 -45.34
C THR A 591 -14.11 -86.45 -45.71
N MET A 592 -13.23 -85.46 -45.92
CA MET A 592 -11.81 -85.68 -46.22
C MET A 592 -11.10 -86.44 -45.10
N ARG A 593 -11.45 -86.21 -43.82
CA ARG A 593 -10.91 -86.99 -42.70
C ARG A 593 -11.37 -88.45 -42.75
N GLN A 594 -12.63 -88.73 -43.05
CA GLN A 594 -13.12 -90.11 -43.20
C GLN A 594 -12.43 -90.83 -44.37
N GLU A 595 -12.16 -90.14 -45.48
CA GLU A 595 -11.37 -90.65 -46.59
C GLU A 595 -9.94 -90.99 -46.16
N PHE A 596 -9.24 -90.08 -45.45
CA PHE A 596 -7.90 -90.35 -44.92
C PHE A 596 -7.87 -91.46 -43.88
N GLU A 597 -8.83 -91.54 -42.96
CA GLU A 597 -8.91 -92.63 -41.97
C GLU A 597 -9.17 -93.98 -42.63
N THR A 598 -9.95 -94.01 -43.72
CA THR A 598 -10.16 -95.21 -44.54
C THR A 598 -8.87 -95.64 -45.24
N GLN A 599 -8.09 -94.68 -45.79
CA GLN A 599 -6.78 -94.95 -46.39
C GLN A 599 -5.75 -95.44 -45.36
N ILE A 600 -5.70 -94.84 -44.17
CA ILE A 600 -4.80 -95.25 -43.08
C ILE A 600 -5.18 -96.65 -42.55
N ALA A 601 -6.47 -96.95 -42.40
CA ALA A 601 -6.92 -98.29 -42.02
C ALA A 601 -6.47 -99.35 -43.03
N HIS A 602 -6.58 -99.04 -44.34
CA HIS A 602 -6.08 -99.91 -45.41
C HIS A 602 -4.55 -100.11 -45.35
N LEU A 603 -3.78 -99.04 -45.12
CA LEU A 603 -2.31 -99.10 -44.98
C LEU A 603 -1.87 -99.85 -43.71
N MET A 604 -2.54 -99.67 -42.57
CA MET A 604 -2.25 -100.42 -41.35
C MET A 604 -2.55 -101.91 -41.51
N GLN A 605 -3.60 -102.26 -42.26
CA GLN A 605 -3.92 -103.66 -42.59
C GLN A 605 -2.84 -104.30 -43.49
N GLN A 606 -2.18 -103.52 -44.35
CA GLN A 606 -0.99 -103.97 -45.08
C GLN A 606 0.25 -104.09 -44.16
N PHE A 607 0.46 -103.15 -43.23
CA PHE A 607 1.65 -103.12 -42.37
C PHE A 607 1.68 -104.25 -41.31
N LEU A 608 0.52 -104.63 -40.78
CA LEU A 608 0.40 -105.73 -39.80
C LEU A 608 0.73 -107.12 -40.36
N MET A 609 1.04 -107.24 -41.66
CA MET A 609 1.49 -108.47 -42.31
C MET A 609 3.01 -108.74 -42.19
N GLN A 610 3.79 -107.94 -41.44
CA GLN A 610 5.27 -108.05 -41.39
C GLN A 610 5.85 -108.27 -39.97
N PRO A 611 6.87 -109.15 -39.81
CA PRO A 611 7.43 -109.54 -38.49
C PRO A 611 8.69 -108.74 -38.06
N PRO A 612 9.03 -108.74 -36.75
CA PRO A 612 10.15 -107.97 -36.18
C PRO A 612 11.53 -108.64 -36.30
N ILE A 613 12.59 -107.84 -36.17
CA ILE A 613 14.01 -108.22 -36.37
C ILE A 613 14.77 -108.37 -35.03
N ASN A 614 15.79 -109.25 -35.00
CA ASN A 614 16.56 -109.66 -33.82
C ASN A 614 18.03 -109.16 -33.88
N THR A 615 18.60 -108.69 -32.76
CA THR A 615 19.89 -107.98 -32.70
C THR A 615 20.89 -108.54 -31.67
N ASN A 616 21.10 -109.86 -31.67
CA ASN A 616 22.13 -110.51 -30.85
C ASN A 616 23.56 -110.32 -31.42
N SER A 617 24.18 -109.15 -31.20
CA SER A 617 25.60 -108.93 -31.52
C SER A 617 26.30 -107.89 -30.63
N LEU A 618 26.11 -107.97 -29.30
CA LEU A 618 26.83 -107.13 -28.33
C LEU A 618 27.22 -107.91 -27.05
N ILE A 619 28.22 -108.79 -27.16
CA ILE A 619 29.23 -109.09 -26.13
C ILE A 619 30.31 -110.01 -26.75
N LYS A 620 31.57 -109.62 -26.56
CA LYS A 620 32.79 -110.12 -27.24
C LYS A 620 32.80 -109.83 -28.76
N LYS A 621 33.87 -109.27 -29.33
CA LYS A 621 35.20 -108.96 -28.78
C LYS A 621 35.55 -107.50 -29.01
#